data_AF-A0A919I2G5-F1
#
_entry.id   AF-A0A919I2G5-F1
#
_cell.length_a   1.000
_cell.length_b   1.000
_cell.length_c   1.000
_cell.angle_alpha   90.00
_cell.angle_beta   90.00
_cell.angle_gamma   90.00
#
_symmetry.space_group_name_H-M   'P 1'
#
loop_
_entity.id
_entity.type
_entity.pdbx_description
1 polymer ?
#
loop_
_entity_poly.entity_id
_entity_poly.type
_entity_poly.pdbx_seq_one_letter_code
_entity_poly.pdbx_strand_id
1 'polypeptide(L)'
;MVALRSRNNGATLAAMLQATPCRAGRSARVSAGARFSFHYLCGERDAKFRAIAQTLAADLHLIHHAGHNAHRDNPAAVIACLAQILAS
;
A
#
# COMPACT_ATOMS: atom_id res chain seq x y z
N MET A 1 -6.54 14.97 -6.31
CA MET A 1 -6.70 13.59 -6.83
C MET A 1 -7.68 13.47 -8.00
N VAL A 2 -8.72 14.33 -8.10
CA VAL A 2 -9.67 14.37 -9.24
C VAL A 2 -8.98 14.78 -10.55
N ALA A 3 -8.10 15.78 -10.53
CA ALA A 3 -7.39 16.25 -11.73
C ALA A 3 -6.59 15.14 -12.45
N LEU A 4 -5.96 14.23 -11.69
CA LEU A 4 -5.21 13.09 -12.23
C LEU A 4 -6.08 12.06 -12.97
N ARG A 5 -7.40 12.10 -12.74
CA ARG A 5 -8.39 11.18 -13.30
C ARG A 5 -9.34 11.88 -14.26
N SER A 6 -9.05 13.13 -14.63
CA SER A 6 -9.91 13.96 -15.48
C SER A 6 -10.18 13.35 -16.86
N ARG A 7 -9.27 12.50 -17.35
CA ARG A 7 -9.40 11.80 -18.64
C ARG A 7 -9.98 10.39 -18.52
N ASN A 8 -10.38 9.94 -17.33
CA ASN A 8 -11.00 8.63 -17.19
C ASN A 8 -12.41 8.65 -17.80
N ASN A 9 -12.77 7.59 -18.53
CA ASN A 9 -14.15 7.39 -18.96
C ASN A 9 -14.99 6.88 -17.78
N GLY A 10 -15.86 7.74 -17.25
CA GLY A 10 -16.71 7.42 -16.10
C GLY A 10 -17.64 6.23 -16.34
N ALA A 11 -18.19 6.07 -17.55
CA ALA A 11 -19.09 4.98 -17.89
C ALA A 11 -18.35 3.63 -17.89
N THR A 12 -17.16 3.58 -18.47
CA THR A 12 -16.32 2.37 -18.47
C THR A 12 -15.88 2.01 -17.04
N LEU A 13 -15.53 3.01 -16.22
CA LEU A 13 -15.13 2.79 -14.83
C LEU A 13 -16.29 2.25 -13.99
N ALA A 14 -17.50 2.79 -14.17
CA ALA A 14 -18.69 2.30 -13.49
C ALA A 14 -19.01 0.85 -13.90
N ALA A 15 -18.97 0.53 -15.19
CA ALA A 15 -19.17 -0.83 -15.69
C ALA A 15 -18.16 -1.82 -15.09
N MET A 16 -16.87 -1.45 -15.04
CA MET A 16 -15.83 -2.25 -14.40
C MET A 16 -16.10 -2.49 -12.91
N LEU A 17 -16.47 -1.45 -12.15
CA LEU A 17 -16.75 -1.56 -10.71
C LEU A 17 -18.00 -2.38 -10.40
N GLN A 18 -19.01 -2.35 -11.27
CA GLN A 18 -20.22 -3.18 -11.14
C GLN A 18 -19.96 -4.64 -11.54
N ALA A 19 -19.12 -4.87 -12.55
CA ALA A 19 -18.75 -6.22 -12.98
C ALA A 19 -17.81 -6.94 -12.00
N THR A 20 -17.03 -6.19 -11.21
CA THR A 20 -16.14 -6.74 -10.19
C THR A 20 -16.35 -5.99 -8.88
N PRO A 21 -17.17 -6.49 -7.94
CA PRO A 21 -17.27 -5.90 -6.63
C PRO A 21 -15.88 -5.89 -5.99
N CYS A 22 -15.32 -4.71 -5.80
CA CYS A 22 -14.04 -4.52 -5.15
C CYS A 22 -14.19 -4.97 -3.70
N ARG A 23 -13.80 -6.23 -3.44
CA ARG A 23 -14.05 -6.96 -2.20
C ARG A 23 -13.62 -6.14 -0.99
N ALA A 24 -14.59 -5.55 -0.31
CA ALA A 24 -14.46 -5.19 1.09
C ALA A 24 -14.14 -6.48 1.87
N GLY A 25 -13.06 -6.46 2.66
CA GLY A 25 -12.90 -7.43 3.74
C GLY A 25 -12.19 -8.74 3.38
N ARG A 26 -11.02 -8.68 2.74
CA ARG A 26 -9.98 -9.66 3.09
C ARG A 26 -8.98 -8.97 3.99
N SER A 27 -9.08 -9.20 5.30
CA SER A 27 -7.91 -8.99 6.15
C SER A 27 -6.84 -9.95 5.64
N ALA A 28 -5.77 -9.40 5.09
CA ALA A 28 -4.55 -10.15 4.82
C ALA A 28 -3.99 -10.55 6.19
N ARG A 29 -4.47 -11.64 6.76
CA ARG A 29 -3.83 -12.24 7.93
C ARG A 29 -2.51 -12.80 7.44
N VAL A 30 -1.41 -12.12 7.74
CA VAL A 30 -0.08 -12.72 7.64
C VAL A 30 -0.09 -13.83 8.68
N SER A 31 -0.05 -15.07 8.21
CA SER A 31 -0.01 -16.24 9.07
C SER A 31 1.23 -16.15 9.95
N ALA A 32 1.05 -16.10 11.27
CA ALA A 32 2.15 -16.30 12.22
C ALA A 32 2.79 -17.66 11.88
N GLY A 33 4.02 -17.63 11.34
CA GLY A 33 4.68 -18.79 10.72
C GLY A 33 5.09 -18.61 9.26
N ALA A 34 5.14 -17.38 8.74
CA ALA A 34 5.66 -17.11 7.40
C ALA A 34 7.08 -17.71 7.24
N ARG A 35 7.25 -18.59 6.24
CA ARG A 35 8.52 -19.26 5.89
C ARG A 35 9.51 -18.34 5.16
N PHE A 36 9.21 -17.05 5.07
CA PHE A 36 9.94 -16.06 4.28
C PHE A 36 9.93 -14.69 4.97
N SER A 37 10.98 -13.90 4.73
CA SER A 37 11.07 -12.52 5.23
C SER A 37 9.92 -11.67 4.71
N PHE A 38 9.24 -10.99 5.63
CA PHE A 38 8.09 -10.15 5.31
C PHE A 38 8.32 -8.73 5.84
N HIS A 39 8.37 -7.77 4.91
CA HIS A 39 8.56 -6.34 5.20
C HIS A 39 7.33 -5.56 4.73
N TYR A 40 6.92 -4.57 5.52
CA TYR A 40 5.74 -3.77 5.26
C TYR A 40 6.11 -2.31 5.04
N LEU A 41 5.91 -1.77 3.83
CA LEU A 41 6.16 -0.36 3.55
C LEU A 41 4.84 0.43 3.68
N CYS A 42 4.86 1.53 4.43
CA CYS A 42 3.69 2.37 4.65
C CYS A 42 4.03 3.86 4.66
N GLY A 43 3.20 4.69 4.02
CA GLY A 43 3.38 6.14 4.07
C GLY A 43 3.12 6.72 5.47
N GLU A 44 3.88 7.75 5.82
CA GLU A 44 3.76 8.43 7.11
C GLU A 44 2.36 9.01 7.39
N ARG A 45 1.60 9.35 6.36
CA ARG A 45 0.25 9.94 6.51
C ARG A 45 -0.87 8.91 6.36
N ASP A 46 -0.54 7.63 6.20
CA ASP A 46 -1.52 6.55 6.05
C ASP A 46 -1.81 5.85 7.39
N ALA A 47 -2.62 6.53 8.21
CA ALA A 47 -3.00 6.02 9.53
C ALA A 47 -3.71 4.66 9.48
N LYS A 48 -4.51 4.43 8.42
CA LYS A 48 -5.28 3.19 8.25
C LYS A 48 -4.34 2.00 8.06
N PHE A 49 -3.40 2.10 7.13
CA PHE A 49 -2.51 0.98 6.83
C PHE A 49 -1.39 0.83 7.86
N ARG A 50 -1.03 1.91 8.58
CA ARG A 50 -0.19 1.81 9.78
C ARG A 50 -0.84 0.96 10.88
N ALA A 51 -2.12 1.19 11.17
CA ALA A 51 -2.84 0.39 12.15
C ALA A 51 -2.88 -1.10 11.73
N ILE A 52 -3.04 -1.39 10.43
CA ILE A 52 -2.98 -2.76 9.92
C ILE A 52 -1.57 -3.37 10.08
N ALA A 53 -0.50 -2.63 9.80
CA ALA A 53 0.85 -3.14 9.99
C ALA A 53 1.13 -3.52 11.45
N GLN A 54 0.60 -2.73 12.40
CA GLN A 54 0.67 -3.04 13.83
C GLN A 54 -0.07 -4.33 14.20
N THR A 55 -1.26 -4.58 13.65
CA THR A 55 -2.00 -5.83 13.93
C THR A 55 -1.34 -7.07 13.34
N LEU A 56 -0.47 -6.90 12.34
CA LEU A 56 0.29 -7.98 11.72
C LEU A 56 1.63 -8.26 12.41
N ALA A 57 2.03 -7.44 13.40
CA ALA A 57 3.37 -7.46 13.99
C ALA A 57 4.50 -7.49 12.92
N ALA A 58 4.26 -6.79 11.79
CA ALA A 58 5.18 -6.78 10.67
C ALA A 58 6.34 -5.81 10.91
N ASP A 59 7.49 -6.10 10.31
CA ASP A 59 8.60 -5.15 10.22
C ASP A 59 8.18 -3.97 9.33
N LEU A 60 7.82 -2.85 9.97
CA LEU A 60 7.18 -1.70 9.35
C LEU A 60 8.21 -0.63 8.98
N HIS A 61 8.31 -0.36 7.68
CA HIS A 61 9.13 0.69 7.10
C HIS A 61 8.25 1.91 6.78
N LEU A 62 8.43 2.98 7.55
CA LEU A 62 7.70 4.23 7.30
C LEU A 62 8.39 5.07 6.22
N ILE A 63 7.61 5.45 5.21
CA ILE A 63 8.05 6.37 4.17
C ILE A 63 7.64 7.77 4.57
N HIS A 64 8.62 8.59 4.95
CA HIS A 64 8.39 9.97 5.38
C HIS A 64 7.81 10.83 4.26
N HIS A 65 6.95 11.77 4.66
CA HIS A 65 6.27 12.68 3.76
C HIS A 65 5.45 12.00 2.64
N ALA A 66 4.92 10.81 2.88
CA ALA A 66 4.10 10.05 1.94
C ALA A 66 2.73 9.67 2.52
N GLY A 67 1.69 9.58 1.67
CA GLY A 67 0.41 8.93 1.97
C GLY A 67 0.38 7.48 1.51
N HIS A 68 -0.82 6.96 1.19
CA HIS A 68 -1.00 5.56 0.80
C HIS A 68 -0.14 5.14 -0.41
N ASN A 69 -0.10 5.98 -1.44
CA ASN A 69 0.72 5.73 -2.62
C ASN A 69 2.15 6.22 -2.39
N ALA A 70 2.82 5.65 -1.39
CA ALA A 70 4.12 6.14 -0.95
C ALA A 70 5.20 6.15 -2.04
N HIS A 71 5.16 5.16 -2.93
CA HIS A 71 6.03 5.09 -4.11
C HIS A 71 5.83 6.25 -5.10
N ARG A 72 4.64 6.86 -5.12
CA ARG A 72 4.33 8.01 -5.96
C ARG A 72 4.64 9.33 -5.25
N ASP A 73 4.33 9.40 -3.96
CA ASP A 73 4.53 10.60 -3.17
C ASP A 73 6.01 10.85 -2.85
N ASN A 74 6.78 9.79 -2.60
CA ASN A 74 8.21 9.85 -2.31
C ASN A 74 8.96 8.63 -2.91
N PRO A 75 9.16 8.59 -4.24
CA PRO A 75 9.79 7.46 -4.93
C PRO A 75 11.21 7.20 -4.45
N ALA A 76 11.98 8.25 -4.16
CA ALA A 76 13.37 8.12 -3.71
C ALA A 76 13.47 7.40 -2.36
N ALA A 77 12.61 7.75 -1.39
CA ALA A 77 12.60 7.08 -0.09
C ALA A 77 12.16 5.61 -0.21
N VAL A 78 11.21 5.29 -1.10
CA VAL A 78 10.83 3.89 -1.37
C VAL A 78 11.98 3.12 -1.99
N ILE A 79 12.70 3.68 -2.97
CA ILE A 79 13.88 3.05 -3.58
C ILE A 79 14.95 2.78 -2.52
N ALA A 80 15.26 3.75 -1.66
CA ALA A 80 16.26 3.60 -0.61
C ALA A 80 15.88 2.48 0.38
N CYS A 81 14.62 2.44 0.83
CA CYS A 81 14.12 1.39 1.70
C CYS A 81 14.21 0.00 1.05
N LEU A 82 13.80 -0.13 -0.22
CA LEU A 82 13.92 -1.39 -0.96
C LEU A 82 15.37 -1.82 -1.14
N ALA A 83 16.28 -0.90 -1.44
CA ALA A 83 17.70 -1.20 -1.55
C ALA A 83 18.29 -1.73 -0.24
N GLN A 84 17.86 -1.19 0.92
CA GLN A 84 18.26 -1.68 2.23
C GLN A 84 17.75 -3.10 2.50
N ILE A 85 16.48 -3.37 2.21
CA ILE A 85 15.86 -4.69 2.41
C ILE A 85 16.48 -5.75 1.49
N LEU A 86 16.81 -5.40 0.25
CA LEU A 86 17.35 -6.35 -0.73
C LEU A 86 18.87 -6.59 -0.58
N ALA A 87 19.55 -5.74 0.18
CA ALA A 87 20.97 -5.88 0.48
C ALA A 87 21.27 -6.74 1.73
N SER A 88 20.24 -7.08 2.52
CA SER A 88 20.33 -7.94 3.71
C SER A 88 20.11 -9.41 3.39
#